data_AF-A0A1F5CH91-F1
#
_entry.id   AF-A0A1F5CH91-F1
#
_cell.length_a   1.000
_cell.length_b   1.000
_cell.length_c   1.000
_cell.angle_alpha   90.00
_cell.angle_beta   90.00
_cell.angle_gamma   90.00
#
_symmetry.space_group_name_H-M   'P 1'
#
loop_
_entity.id
_entity.type
_entity.pdbx_description
1 polymer ?
#
loop_
_entity_poly.entity_id
_entity_poly.type
_entity_poly.pdbx_seq_one_letter_code
_entity_poly.pdbx_strand_id
1 'polypeptide(L)'
;MSDANDQIFSALIGLVLLLGSWLILTTINPQLIVINPQLKPSGLVASKSPGVYLRKNAASLITSADCQLFTKSAAELGSFNDQAKYVKFQNDDRQFGAVLHKDKDYDGRCRVCLTDGCDISYVNGVSSVTVFSQANSGEGSGVTFYERDNFDERGWHAGPFSTAWPYKNWDSFPLPKGYGRSIKIENEGKYLVALYQSTGMGDKCEVFTRSDSGLASNPIGICNGPGLFNISNQGCFYSATILPIGVKF
;
A
#
# COMPACT_ATOMS: atom_id res chain seq x y z
N MET A 1 -44.70 37.22 59.13
CA MET A 1 -44.45 38.24 58.08
C MET A 1 -42.98 38.57 57.92
N SER A 2 -42.13 38.47 58.96
CA SER A 2 -40.67 38.68 58.84
C SER A 2 -39.99 37.73 57.84
N ASP A 3 -40.29 36.43 57.92
CA ASP A 3 -39.59 35.40 57.12
C ASP A 3 -39.74 35.57 55.60
N ALA A 4 -40.89 36.09 55.13
CA ALA A 4 -41.12 36.34 53.72
C ALA A 4 -40.26 37.50 53.20
N ASN A 5 -40.01 38.51 54.03
CA ASN A 5 -39.17 39.65 53.67
C ASN A 5 -37.69 39.26 53.60
N ASP A 6 -37.23 38.39 54.51
CA ASP A 6 -35.84 37.91 54.51
C ASP A 6 -35.52 37.05 53.28
N GLN A 7 -36.49 36.25 52.81
CA GLN A 7 -36.34 35.47 51.58
C GLN A 7 -36.28 36.36 50.33
N ILE A 8 -37.15 37.38 50.25
CA ILE A 8 -37.15 38.33 49.13
C ILE A 8 -35.83 39.11 49.09
N PHE A 9 -35.33 39.56 50.25
CA PHE A 9 -34.08 40.30 50.33
C PHE A 9 -32.87 39.45 49.92
N SER A 10 -32.84 38.19 50.34
CA SER A 10 -31.79 37.24 49.96
C SER A 10 -31.78 36.96 48.45
N ALA A 11 -32.95 36.82 47.83
CA ALA A 11 -33.07 36.65 46.38
C ALA A 11 -32.58 37.89 45.60
N LEU A 12 -32.86 39.09 46.11
CA LEU A 12 -32.43 40.34 45.49
C LEU A 12 -30.90 40.50 45.55
N ILE A 13 -30.27 40.14 46.67
CA ILE A 13 -28.79 40.12 46.77
C ILE A 13 -28.19 39.12 45.78
N GLY A 14 -28.78 37.92 45.66
CA GLY A 14 -28.32 36.92 44.70
C GLY A 14 -28.38 37.41 43.24
N LEU A 15 -29.45 38.11 42.87
CA LEU A 15 -29.61 38.72 41.55
C LEU A 15 -28.53 39.79 41.29
N VAL A 16 -28.27 40.65 42.29
CA VAL A 16 -27.25 41.71 42.19
C VAL A 16 -25.86 41.09 42.01
N LEU A 17 -25.53 40.01 42.72
CA LEU A 17 -24.27 39.30 42.55
C LEU A 17 -24.13 38.66 41.16
N LEU A 18 -25.21 38.07 40.63
CA LEU A 18 -25.22 37.50 39.29
C LEU A 18 -25.02 38.57 38.20
N LEU A 19 -25.75 39.68 38.30
CA LEU A 19 -25.63 40.81 37.36
C LEU A 19 -24.26 41.49 37.48
N GLY A 20 -23.74 41.65 38.69
CA GLY A 20 -22.40 42.19 38.93
C GLY A 20 -21.30 41.31 38.32
N SER A 21 -21.39 39.99 38.51
CA SER A 21 -20.46 39.03 37.89
C SER A 21 -20.52 39.09 36.36
N TRP A 22 -21.74 39.11 35.78
CA TRP A 22 -21.94 39.24 34.34
C TRP A 22 -21.36 40.54 33.78
N LEU A 23 -21.55 41.67 34.48
CA LEU A 23 -20.98 42.96 34.09
C LEU A 23 -19.45 42.95 34.12
N ILE A 24 -18.84 42.32 35.13
CA ILE A 24 -17.38 42.21 35.24
C ILE A 24 -16.82 41.35 34.10
N LEU A 25 -17.44 40.20 33.81
CA LEU A 25 -17.06 39.32 32.70
C LEU A 25 -17.18 40.03 31.34
N THR A 26 -18.24 40.83 31.14
CA THR A 26 -18.44 41.60 29.90
C THR A 26 -17.50 42.77 29.73
N THR A 27 -17.06 43.39 30.83
CA THR A 27 -16.19 44.57 30.78
C THR A 27 -14.71 44.21 30.64
N ILE A 28 -14.23 43.20 31.38
CA ILE A 28 -12.79 42.85 31.40
C ILE A 28 -12.41 42.06 30.15
N ASN A 29 -13.29 41.19 29.65
CA ASN A 29 -12.97 40.34 28.51
C ASN A 29 -14.20 40.14 27.61
N PRO A 30 -14.60 41.16 26.83
CA PRO A 30 -15.76 41.09 25.94
C PRO A 30 -15.63 39.96 24.89
N GLN A 31 -14.42 39.44 24.66
CA GLN A 31 -14.16 38.34 23.74
C GLN A 31 -14.65 36.98 24.25
N LEU A 32 -14.96 36.83 25.55
CA LEU A 32 -15.52 35.59 26.12
C LEU A 32 -17.05 35.49 26.00
N ILE A 33 -17.76 36.60 25.77
CA ILE A 33 -19.23 36.60 25.58
C ILE A 33 -19.61 36.39 24.13
N VAL A 34 -18.75 36.79 23.20
CA VAL A 34 -18.91 36.44 21.80
C VAL A 34 -18.50 34.97 21.65
N ILE A 35 -19.43 34.06 21.94
CA ILE A 35 -19.38 32.67 21.49
C ILE A 35 -19.58 32.69 19.98
N ASN A 36 -18.61 33.26 19.27
CA ASN A 36 -18.38 33.02 17.87
C ASN A 36 -17.22 32.03 17.85
N PRO A 37 -17.48 30.73 18.08
CA PRO A 37 -16.50 29.74 17.74
C PRO A 37 -16.43 29.84 16.22
N GLN A 38 -15.52 30.69 15.74
CA GLN A 38 -14.78 30.44 14.54
C GLN A 38 -14.09 29.09 14.82
N LEU A 39 -14.89 28.03 14.74
CA LEU A 39 -14.42 26.71 14.39
C LEU A 39 -13.80 26.97 13.03
N LYS A 40 -12.52 27.39 13.04
CA LYS A 40 -11.58 27.13 11.97
C LYS A 40 -11.92 25.70 11.65
N PRO A 41 -12.59 25.41 10.51
CA PRO A 41 -13.21 24.12 10.29
C PRO A 41 -12.11 23.16 10.64
N SER A 42 -12.25 22.50 11.79
CA SER A 42 -11.34 21.45 12.19
C SER A 42 -11.56 20.55 11.04
N GLY A 43 -10.61 20.55 10.10
CA GLY A 43 -10.74 19.83 8.87
C GLY A 43 -10.98 18.44 9.37
N LEU A 44 -12.25 18.05 9.43
CA LEU A 44 -12.68 16.76 9.89
C LEU A 44 -12.02 15.94 8.83
N VAL A 45 -10.86 15.42 9.19
CA VAL A 45 -10.04 14.58 8.35
C VAL A 45 -10.97 13.41 8.21
N ALA A 46 -11.83 13.46 7.18
CA ALA A 46 -12.77 12.42 6.85
C ALA A 46 -11.93 11.16 6.92
N SER A 47 -12.21 10.33 7.93
CA SER A 47 -11.31 9.27 8.35
C SER A 47 -10.98 8.48 7.10
N LYS A 48 -9.75 8.64 6.61
CA LYS A 48 -9.40 8.13 5.29
C LYS A 48 -9.42 6.63 5.42
N SER A 49 -10.25 5.97 4.62
CA SER A 49 -10.33 4.52 4.63
C SER A 49 -8.95 3.92 4.37
N PRO A 50 -8.54 2.87 5.10
CA PRO A 50 -7.24 2.26 4.91
C PRO A 50 -7.15 1.60 3.53
N GLY A 51 -5.96 1.62 2.93
CA GLY A 51 -5.70 1.06 1.60
C GLY A 51 -4.60 1.80 0.82
N VAL A 52 -4.58 1.56 -0.49
CA VAL A 52 -3.60 2.12 -1.42
C VAL A 52 -4.24 3.27 -2.20
N TYR A 53 -3.66 4.46 -2.11
CA TYR A 53 -4.09 5.64 -2.85
C TYR A 53 -3.12 5.91 -4.00
N LEU A 54 -3.61 5.84 -5.23
CA LEU A 54 -2.89 6.33 -6.39
C LEU A 54 -3.26 7.79 -6.63
N ARG A 55 -2.26 8.64 -6.93
CA ARG A 55 -2.46 10.09 -7.10
C ARG A 55 -1.88 10.62 -8.38
N LYS A 56 -2.53 11.63 -8.95
CA LYS A 56 -2.03 12.37 -10.12
C LYS A 56 -0.90 13.34 -9.79
N ASN A 57 -0.89 13.85 -8.55
CA ASN A 57 0.07 14.86 -8.09
C ASN A 57 0.62 14.50 -6.69
N ALA A 58 1.87 14.90 -6.43
CA ALA A 58 2.53 14.71 -5.14
C ALA A 58 2.16 15.77 -4.08
N ALA A 59 1.45 16.83 -4.45
CA ALA A 59 1.13 17.96 -3.58
C ALA A 59 0.29 17.55 -2.36
N SER A 60 0.52 18.24 -1.22
CA SER A 60 -0.14 17.94 0.06
C SER A 60 -1.64 18.28 0.10
N LEU A 61 -2.09 19.21 -0.74
CA LEU A 61 -3.51 19.56 -0.89
C LEU A 61 -4.14 18.66 -1.93
N ILE A 62 -4.73 17.57 -1.47
CA ILE A 62 -5.33 16.55 -2.33
C ILE A 62 -6.81 16.82 -2.44
N THR A 63 -7.29 17.09 -3.66
CA THR A 63 -8.71 17.01 -3.95
C THR A 63 -9.12 15.55 -4.18
N SER A 64 -10.39 15.21 -3.95
CA SER A 64 -10.90 13.86 -4.22
C SER A 64 -10.76 13.44 -5.69
N ALA A 65 -10.70 14.41 -6.61
CA ALA A 65 -10.54 14.15 -8.05
C ALA A 65 -9.14 13.69 -8.45
N ASP A 66 -8.13 13.96 -7.61
CA ASP A 66 -6.73 13.62 -7.90
C ASP A 66 -6.31 12.26 -7.34
N CYS A 67 -7.21 11.54 -6.67
CA CYS A 67 -6.92 10.31 -5.97
C CYS A 67 -7.92 9.21 -6.26
N GLN A 68 -7.41 7.99 -6.39
CA GLN A 68 -8.23 6.78 -6.42
C GLN A 68 -7.75 5.82 -5.33
N LEU A 69 -8.71 5.35 -4.52
CA LEU A 69 -8.49 4.39 -3.46
C LEU A 69 -8.67 2.97 -3.99
N PHE A 70 -7.72 2.11 -3.65
CA PHE A 70 -7.74 0.68 -3.90
C PHE A 70 -7.58 -0.07 -2.57
N THR A 71 -8.64 -0.77 -2.17
CA THR A 71 -8.61 -1.71 -1.04
C THR A 71 -8.43 -3.16 -1.49
N LYS A 72 -8.55 -3.42 -2.80
CA LYS A 72 -8.37 -4.71 -3.46
C LYS A 72 -7.61 -4.51 -4.77
N SER A 73 -7.08 -5.62 -5.30
CA SER A 73 -6.43 -5.62 -6.61
C SER A 73 -7.44 -5.28 -7.71
N ALA A 74 -6.98 -4.53 -8.71
CA ALA A 74 -7.78 -4.12 -9.86
C ALA A 74 -7.00 -4.36 -11.15
N ALA A 75 -7.60 -5.10 -12.07
CA ALA A 75 -7.03 -5.42 -13.39
C ALA A 75 -7.08 -4.22 -14.35
N GLU A 76 -7.86 -3.18 -14.04
CA GLU A 76 -7.83 -1.90 -14.74
C GLU A 76 -8.15 -0.73 -13.80
N LEU A 77 -7.59 0.46 -14.04
CA LEU A 77 -7.90 1.69 -13.27
C LEU A 77 -8.99 2.56 -13.93
N GLY A 78 -9.47 2.18 -15.11
CA GLY A 78 -10.50 2.89 -15.86
C GLY A 78 -10.06 4.31 -16.23
N SER A 79 -10.81 5.32 -15.79
CA SER A 79 -10.51 6.73 -16.07
C SER A 79 -9.20 7.25 -15.47
N PHE A 80 -8.54 6.47 -14.61
CA PHE A 80 -7.28 6.80 -13.97
C PHE A 80 -6.06 6.13 -14.61
N ASN A 81 -6.25 5.32 -15.66
CA ASN A 81 -5.15 4.68 -16.40
C ASN A 81 -4.10 5.71 -16.82
N ASP A 82 -2.84 5.40 -16.57
CA ASP A 82 -1.66 6.22 -16.88
C ASP A 82 -1.56 7.57 -16.15
N GLN A 83 -2.48 7.84 -15.22
CA GLN A 83 -2.50 9.11 -14.47
C GLN A 83 -1.77 9.02 -13.14
N ALA A 84 -1.46 7.82 -12.63
CA ALA A 84 -0.74 7.66 -11.37
C ALA A 84 0.69 8.24 -11.49
N LYS A 85 1.02 9.19 -10.61
CA LYS A 85 2.36 9.78 -10.41
C LYS A 85 2.91 9.55 -9.00
N TYR A 86 2.06 9.22 -8.04
CA TYR A 86 2.45 9.00 -6.65
C TYR A 86 1.61 7.92 -5.99
N VAL A 87 2.23 7.13 -5.11
CA VAL A 87 1.55 6.14 -4.25
C VAL A 87 1.60 6.59 -2.81
N LYS A 88 0.44 6.53 -2.15
CA LYS A 88 0.28 6.77 -0.71
C LYS A 88 -0.43 5.58 -0.09
N PHE A 89 0.09 5.07 1.00
CA PHE A 89 -0.54 4.06 1.83
C PHE A 89 -1.23 4.74 3.00
N GLN A 90 -2.49 4.38 3.23
CA GLN A 90 -3.20 4.69 4.46
C GLN A 90 -3.31 3.39 5.23
N ASN A 91 -2.42 3.22 6.20
CA ASN A 91 -2.40 2.02 7.03
C ASN A 91 -3.36 2.18 8.22
N ASP A 92 -3.95 1.07 8.63
CA ASP A 92 -4.59 0.89 9.94
C ASP A 92 -3.69 -0.01 10.79
N ASP A 93 -4.27 -1.01 11.49
CA ASP A 93 -3.50 -2.09 12.12
C ASP A 93 -2.74 -2.97 11.09
N ARG A 94 -3.05 -2.82 9.79
CA ARG A 94 -2.41 -3.50 8.68
C ARG A 94 -1.51 -2.56 7.90
N GLN A 95 -0.34 -3.06 7.50
CA GLN A 95 0.54 -2.38 6.56
C GLN A 95 0.14 -2.80 5.14
N PHE A 96 -0.22 -1.85 4.27
CA PHE A 96 -0.55 -2.14 2.88
C PHE A 96 0.69 -2.10 1.99
N GLY A 97 0.69 -2.89 0.93
CA GLY A 97 1.65 -2.85 -0.16
C GLY A 97 0.92 -2.93 -1.50
N ALA A 98 1.61 -2.53 -2.56
CA ALA A 98 1.09 -2.58 -3.92
C ALA A 98 2.13 -3.04 -4.92
N VAL A 99 1.72 -3.77 -5.94
CA VAL A 99 2.46 -3.93 -7.20
C VAL A 99 1.73 -3.14 -8.26
N LEU A 100 2.39 -2.14 -8.83
CA LEU A 100 1.85 -1.35 -9.92
C LEU A 100 2.31 -1.94 -11.23
N HIS A 101 1.39 -2.04 -12.18
CA HIS A 101 1.64 -2.61 -13.49
C HIS A 101 1.32 -1.58 -14.57
N LYS A 102 2.18 -1.51 -15.57
CA LYS A 102 2.05 -0.57 -16.67
C LYS A 102 0.78 -0.83 -17.47
N ASP A 103 0.56 -2.11 -17.80
CA ASP A 103 -0.53 -2.53 -18.65
C ASP A 103 -1.69 -3.08 -17.81
N LYS A 104 -2.81 -3.38 -18.47
CA LYS A 104 -3.98 -3.99 -17.82
C LYS A 104 -3.68 -5.44 -17.44
N ASP A 105 -4.58 -6.02 -16.66
CA ASP A 105 -4.55 -7.45 -16.32
C ASP A 105 -3.25 -7.92 -15.65
N TYR A 106 -2.60 -7.01 -14.91
CA TYR A 106 -1.36 -7.24 -14.18
C TYR A 106 -0.15 -7.61 -15.06
N ASP A 107 -0.10 -7.07 -16.29
CA ASP A 107 0.97 -7.33 -17.26
C ASP A 107 1.90 -6.11 -17.45
N GLY A 108 2.99 -6.37 -18.16
CA GLY A 108 3.96 -5.38 -18.59
C GLY A 108 5.00 -5.07 -17.52
N ARG A 109 5.53 -3.85 -17.57
CA ARG A 109 6.49 -3.39 -16.57
C ARG A 109 5.79 -3.27 -15.24
N CYS A 110 6.47 -3.61 -14.15
CA CYS A 110 5.89 -3.45 -12.84
C CYS A 110 6.86 -2.88 -11.81
N ARG A 111 6.28 -2.34 -10.74
CA ARG A 111 7.01 -1.87 -9.56
C ARG A 111 6.31 -2.30 -8.28
N VAL A 112 7.05 -2.95 -7.40
CA VAL A 112 6.61 -3.24 -6.03
C VAL A 112 6.86 -2.01 -5.15
N CYS A 113 5.81 -1.57 -4.45
CA CYS A 113 5.78 -0.40 -3.60
C CYS A 113 5.29 -0.78 -2.20
N LEU A 114 6.10 -0.51 -1.19
CA LEU A 114 5.79 -0.80 0.22
C LEU A 114 5.68 0.44 1.11
N THR A 115 6.11 1.59 0.61
CA THR A 115 6.17 2.84 1.37
C THR A 115 5.64 4.00 0.53
N ASP A 116 5.16 5.04 1.22
CA ASP A 116 4.77 6.29 0.58
C ASP A 116 5.89 6.82 -0.33
N GLY A 117 5.49 7.39 -1.47
CA GLY A 117 6.44 8.02 -2.39
C GLY A 117 7.37 7.05 -3.10
N CYS A 118 6.98 5.77 -3.21
CA CYS A 118 7.59 4.81 -4.11
C CYS A 118 7.84 5.45 -5.50
N ASP A 119 9.05 5.28 -6.02
CA ASP A 119 9.40 5.76 -7.36
C ASP A 119 8.77 4.86 -8.43
N ILE A 120 7.75 5.39 -9.10
CA ILE A 120 6.99 4.71 -10.14
C ILE A 120 7.37 5.19 -11.55
N SER A 121 8.41 6.01 -11.68
CA SER A 121 8.88 6.52 -12.97
C SER A 121 9.27 5.40 -13.93
N TYR A 122 9.77 4.28 -13.40
CA TYR A 122 10.19 3.10 -14.17
C TYR A 122 9.03 2.37 -14.86
N VAL A 123 7.83 2.39 -14.26
CA VAL A 123 6.64 1.74 -14.85
C VAL A 123 6.15 2.52 -16.06
N ASN A 124 6.24 3.86 -15.99
CA ASN A 124 5.85 4.82 -17.02
C ASN A 124 4.41 4.62 -17.52
N GLY A 125 3.46 5.03 -16.69
CA GLY A 125 2.04 4.71 -16.84
C GLY A 125 1.68 3.55 -15.91
N VAL A 126 0.51 3.60 -15.28
CA VAL A 126 0.00 2.52 -14.44
C VAL A 126 -1.43 2.27 -14.87
N SER A 127 -1.73 1.05 -15.27
CA SER A 127 -3.05 0.65 -15.76
C SER A 127 -3.67 -0.47 -14.94
N SER A 128 -2.92 -1.16 -14.09
CA SER A 128 -3.47 -2.10 -13.12
C SER A 128 -2.65 -2.14 -11.83
N VAL A 129 -3.27 -2.66 -10.75
CA VAL A 129 -2.65 -2.67 -9.41
C VAL A 129 -2.98 -3.96 -8.66
N THR A 130 -1.95 -4.62 -8.15
CA THR A 130 -2.09 -5.70 -7.17
C THR A 130 -1.96 -5.12 -5.77
N VAL A 131 -3.03 -5.16 -4.97
CA VAL A 131 -3.03 -4.70 -3.57
C VAL A 131 -2.87 -5.90 -2.64
N PHE A 132 -2.01 -5.75 -1.62
CA PHE A 132 -1.80 -6.77 -0.60
C PHE A 132 -1.60 -6.15 0.78
N SER A 133 -1.80 -6.95 1.83
CA SER A 133 -1.34 -6.61 3.18
C SER A 133 0.05 -7.21 3.39
N GLN A 134 0.94 -6.46 4.01
CA GLN A 134 2.26 -6.92 4.42
C GLN A 134 2.08 -7.71 5.72
N ALA A 135 2.71 -8.88 5.80
CA ALA A 135 2.82 -9.61 7.07
C ALA A 135 4.06 -9.15 7.82
N ASN A 136 4.05 -9.25 9.16
CA ASN A 136 5.21 -8.93 10.00
C ASN A 136 6.30 -10.02 9.97
N SER A 137 5.98 -11.21 9.45
CA SER A 137 6.92 -12.32 9.25
C SER A 137 6.38 -13.25 8.17
N GLY A 138 7.28 -13.98 7.51
CA GLY A 138 6.89 -15.09 6.65
C GLY A 138 6.48 -16.30 7.50
N GLU A 139 5.30 -16.85 7.25
CA GLU A 139 4.92 -18.17 7.75
C GLU A 139 5.38 -19.24 6.76
N GLY A 140 5.94 -20.35 7.24
CA GLY A 140 6.42 -21.45 6.37
C GLY A 140 7.86 -21.29 5.90
N SER A 141 8.28 -22.15 4.98
CA SER A 141 9.68 -22.25 4.56
C SER A 141 10.10 -21.22 3.50
N GLY A 142 9.17 -20.50 2.88
CA GLY A 142 9.49 -19.49 1.86
C GLY A 142 9.20 -19.98 0.44
N VAL A 143 10.11 -19.70 -0.49
CA VAL A 143 9.91 -19.92 -1.92
C VAL A 143 11.05 -20.74 -2.49
N THR A 144 10.75 -21.74 -3.31
CA THR A 144 11.76 -22.56 -3.97
C THR A 144 11.61 -22.43 -5.48
N PHE A 145 12.70 -22.10 -6.17
CA PHE A 145 12.77 -22.07 -7.63
C PHE A 145 13.42 -23.35 -8.12
N TYR A 146 12.89 -23.95 -9.19
CA TYR A 146 13.40 -25.21 -9.73
C TYR A 146 13.93 -25.02 -11.14
N GLU A 147 14.93 -25.84 -11.48
CA GLU A 147 15.52 -25.90 -12.82
C GLU A 147 14.60 -26.59 -13.84
N ARG A 148 13.60 -27.35 -13.38
CA ARG A 148 12.62 -28.05 -14.23
C ARG A 148 11.18 -27.74 -13.82
N ASP A 149 10.28 -28.14 -14.70
CA ASP A 149 8.84 -28.12 -14.46
C ASP A 149 8.48 -29.11 -13.33
N ASN A 150 7.25 -29.01 -12.82
CA ASN A 150 6.67 -29.91 -11.81
C ASN A 150 7.45 -30.01 -10.49
N PHE A 151 8.27 -29.00 -10.18
CA PHE A 151 9.11 -28.96 -8.97
C PHE A 151 10.15 -30.10 -8.94
N ASP A 152 10.55 -30.59 -10.13
CA ASP A 152 11.53 -31.66 -10.25
C ASP A 152 12.96 -31.12 -10.03
N GLU A 153 13.83 -32.00 -9.51
CA GLU A 153 15.26 -31.78 -9.30
C GLU A 153 15.64 -30.80 -8.17
N ARG A 154 16.89 -30.30 -8.25
CA ARG A 154 17.49 -29.43 -7.25
C ARG A 154 16.81 -28.07 -7.33
N GLY A 155 16.11 -27.70 -6.26
CA GLY A 155 15.56 -26.36 -6.09
C GLY A 155 16.55 -25.42 -5.43
N TRP A 156 16.57 -24.16 -5.87
CA TRP A 156 17.20 -23.08 -5.13
C TRP A 156 16.17 -22.47 -4.19
N HIS A 157 16.42 -22.64 -2.89
CA HIS A 157 15.50 -22.24 -1.83
C HIS A 157 15.81 -20.82 -1.33
N ALA A 158 14.78 -19.98 -1.31
CA ALA A 158 14.81 -18.62 -0.80
C ALA A 158 13.83 -18.49 0.38
N GLY A 159 14.38 -18.51 1.60
CA GLY A 159 13.63 -18.43 2.84
C GLY A 159 14.11 -19.45 3.89
N PRO A 160 13.40 -19.57 5.02
CA PRO A 160 12.30 -18.70 5.45
C PRO A 160 12.82 -17.30 5.80
N PHE A 161 11.98 -16.28 5.60
CA PHE A 161 12.31 -14.91 5.99
C PHE A 161 11.79 -14.66 7.41
N SER A 162 12.71 -14.67 8.40
CA SER A 162 12.40 -14.67 9.83
C SER A 162 11.73 -13.38 10.34
N THR A 163 11.86 -12.27 9.61
CA THR A 163 11.22 -11.00 9.95
C THR A 163 10.79 -10.28 8.69
N ALA A 164 9.58 -9.73 8.68
CA ALA A 164 9.28 -8.61 7.81
C ALA A 164 9.77 -7.35 8.51
N TRP A 165 10.85 -6.78 7.97
CA TRP A 165 11.37 -5.39 8.10
C TRP A 165 12.91 -5.37 8.12
N PRO A 166 13.51 -4.28 7.61
CA PRO A 166 13.82 -4.06 6.21
C PRO A 166 15.05 -4.85 5.74
N TYR A 167 14.99 -5.49 4.58
CA TYR A 167 16.19 -5.59 3.75
C TYR A 167 16.23 -4.29 2.94
N LYS A 168 16.82 -3.22 3.49
CA LYS A 168 16.82 -1.87 2.86
C LYS A 168 17.61 -1.80 1.55
N ASN A 169 18.30 -2.88 1.19
CA ASN A 169 19.02 -3.03 -0.07
C ASN A 169 18.25 -4.03 -0.94
N TRP A 170 17.20 -3.55 -1.59
CA TRP A 170 16.48 -4.38 -2.55
C TRP A 170 17.25 -4.39 -3.87
N ASP A 171 18.34 -5.15 -3.89
CA ASP A 171 18.77 -5.72 -5.16
C ASP A 171 17.91 -6.95 -5.35
N SER A 172 17.07 -6.89 -6.38
CA SER A 172 16.47 -8.07 -6.97
C SER A 172 17.58 -9.13 -7.07
N PHE A 173 17.50 -10.22 -6.30
CA PHE A 173 18.64 -11.12 -6.22
C PHE A 173 18.77 -11.83 -7.56
N PRO A 174 19.98 -11.90 -8.14
CA PRO A 174 20.19 -12.64 -9.36
C PRO A 174 19.89 -14.11 -9.08
N LEU A 175 18.96 -14.67 -9.84
CA LEU A 175 18.73 -16.11 -9.78
C LEU A 175 19.92 -16.83 -10.40
N PRO A 176 20.32 -18.00 -9.85
CA PRO A 176 21.37 -18.78 -10.49
C PRO A 176 20.94 -19.14 -11.92
N LYS A 177 21.88 -19.07 -12.87
CA LYS A 177 21.61 -19.43 -14.27
C LYS A 177 21.06 -20.85 -14.35
N GLY A 178 19.94 -21.03 -15.04
CA GLY A 178 19.28 -22.34 -15.23
C GLY A 178 18.10 -22.61 -14.29
N TYR A 179 17.87 -21.79 -13.28
CA TYR A 179 16.68 -21.86 -12.43
C TYR A 179 15.54 -21.06 -13.05
N GLY A 180 14.30 -21.49 -12.81
CA GLY A 180 13.11 -20.74 -13.17
C GLY A 180 12.18 -21.42 -14.17
N ARG A 181 12.11 -22.75 -14.15
CA ARG A 181 11.08 -23.50 -14.89
C ARG A 181 9.82 -23.71 -14.06
N SER A 182 9.95 -23.86 -12.75
CA SER A 182 8.81 -23.84 -11.83
C SER A 182 9.15 -23.13 -10.53
N ILE A 183 8.11 -22.67 -9.84
CA ILE A 183 8.22 -21.97 -8.55
C ILE A 183 7.25 -22.60 -7.56
N LYS A 184 7.77 -23.05 -6.42
CA LYS A 184 6.96 -23.56 -5.32
C LYS A 184 6.91 -22.53 -4.21
N ILE A 185 5.71 -22.11 -3.85
CA ILE A 185 5.47 -21.18 -2.75
C ILE A 185 4.93 -21.99 -1.57
N GLU A 186 5.77 -22.17 -0.55
CA GLU A 186 5.35 -22.88 0.66
C GLU A 186 4.32 -22.03 1.41
N ASN A 187 3.20 -22.66 1.81
CA ASN A 187 2.01 -21.97 2.34
C ASN A 187 1.48 -20.88 1.37
N GLU A 188 0.90 -21.31 0.26
CA GLU A 188 0.33 -20.40 -0.75
C GLU A 188 -0.55 -19.30 -0.14
N GLY A 189 -0.42 -18.09 -0.67
CA GLY A 189 -1.07 -16.90 -0.13
C GLY A 189 -0.36 -16.23 1.05
N LYS A 190 0.72 -16.80 1.58
CA LYS A 190 1.58 -16.17 2.60
C LYS A 190 2.78 -15.43 2.03
N TYR A 191 3.10 -15.68 0.76
CA TYR A 191 4.15 -14.96 0.04
C TYR A 191 3.62 -14.37 -1.26
N LEU A 192 4.18 -13.22 -1.61
CA LEU A 192 4.10 -12.62 -2.93
C LEU A 192 5.48 -12.69 -3.56
N VAL A 193 5.55 -13.21 -4.77
CA VAL A 193 6.77 -13.26 -5.58
C VAL A 193 6.55 -12.45 -6.83
N ALA A 194 7.36 -11.41 -7.06
CA ALA A 194 7.42 -10.72 -8.34
C ALA A 194 8.70 -11.16 -9.06
N LEU A 195 8.55 -11.80 -10.22
CA LEU A 195 9.65 -12.19 -11.10
C LEU A 195 9.90 -11.08 -12.11
N TYR A 196 11.17 -10.76 -12.41
CA TYR A 196 11.53 -9.70 -13.36
C TYR A 196 12.40 -10.23 -14.51
N GLN A 197 12.12 -9.73 -15.71
CA GLN A 197 12.87 -10.06 -16.92
C GLN A 197 14.30 -9.48 -16.94
N SER A 198 14.65 -8.59 -16.01
CA SER A 198 15.98 -7.97 -15.93
C SER A 198 16.50 -7.93 -14.49
N THR A 199 17.78 -7.61 -14.32
CA THR A 199 18.47 -7.51 -13.01
C THR A 199 18.10 -6.23 -12.24
N GLY A 200 16.97 -5.60 -12.56
CA GLY A 200 16.54 -4.35 -11.97
C GLY A 200 15.01 -4.26 -11.88
N MET A 201 14.55 -3.48 -10.90
CA MET A 201 13.13 -3.21 -10.71
C MET A 201 12.60 -2.24 -11.77
N GLY A 202 11.49 -2.58 -12.41
CA GLY A 202 10.85 -1.71 -13.40
C GLY A 202 10.85 -2.23 -14.84
N ASP A 203 11.38 -3.43 -15.07
CA ASP A 203 11.16 -4.14 -16.33
C ASP A 203 9.89 -5.00 -16.27
N LYS A 204 9.60 -5.74 -17.35
CA LYS A 204 8.51 -6.71 -17.40
C LYS A 204 8.56 -7.62 -16.19
N CYS A 205 7.44 -7.76 -15.51
CA CYS A 205 7.34 -8.59 -14.32
C CYS A 205 6.04 -9.38 -14.29
N GLU A 206 6.03 -10.45 -13.50
CA GLU A 206 4.82 -11.21 -13.20
C GLU A 206 4.77 -11.57 -11.72
N VAL A 207 3.56 -11.52 -11.15
CA VAL A 207 3.34 -11.65 -9.71
C VAL A 207 2.64 -12.97 -9.39
N PHE A 208 3.27 -13.76 -8.54
CA PHE A 208 2.81 -15.06 -8.07
C PHE A 208 2.50 -15.01 -6.59
N THR A 209 1.38 -15.62 -6.20
CA THR A 209 1.06 -15.90 -4.79
C THR A 209 0.67 -17.35 -4.57
N ARG A 210 0.81 -18.17 -5.61
CA ARG A 210 0.61 -19.61 -5.63
C ARG A 210 1.78 -20.23 -6.39
N SER A 211 1.99 -21.51 -6.17
CA SER A 211 3.00 -22.27 -6.89
C SER A 211 2.61 -22.37 -8.36
N ASP A 212 3.62 -22.41 -9.22
CA ASP A 212 3.45 -22.62 -10.66
C ASP A 212 4.40 -23.74 -11.08
N SER A 213 3.84 -24.83 -11.58
CA SER A 213 4.61 -26.01 -12.00
C SER A 213 5.27 -25.83 -13.37
N GLY A 214 5.01 -24.76 -14.11
CA GLY A 214 5.52 -24.57 -15.46
C GLY A 214 5.47 -23.11 -15.92
N LEU A 215 6.46 -22.34 -15.50
CA LEU A 215 6.62 -20.92 -15.83
C LEU A 215 6.76 -20.66 -17.32
N ALA A 216 7.12 -21.67 -18.13
CA ALA A 216 7.18 -21.55 -19.59
C ALA A 216 5.81 -21.27 -20.23
N SER A 217 4.70 -21.54 -19.52
CA SER A 217 3.35 -21.20 -19.96
C SER A 217 2.98 -19.74 -19.67
N ASN A 218 3.79 -19.05 -18.87
CA ASN A 218 3.54 -17.71 -18.39
C ASN A 218 4.24 -16.66 -19.26
N PRO A 219 3.66 -15.45 -19.39
CA PRO A 219 4.29 -14.35 -20.13
C PRO A 219 5.72 -14.01 -19.69
N ILE A 220 6.07 -14.22 -18.41
CA ILE A 220 7.43 -13.99 -17.89
C ILE A 220 8.42 -15.11 -18.25
N GLY A 221 7.95 -16.32 -18.54
CA GLY A 221 8.79 -17.48 -18.84
C GLY A 221 8.92 -17.80 -20.33
N ILE A 222 8.35 -16.98 -21.23
CA ILE A 222 8.54 -17.10 -22.68
C ILE A 222 9.78 -16.30 -23.10
N CYS A 223 10.89 -17.00 -23.37
CA CYS A 223 12.13 -16.40 -23.86
C CYS A 223 12.01 -16.16 -25.36
N ASN A 224 11.71 -14.92 -25.78
CA ASN A 224 11.87 -14.52 -27.18
C ASN A 224 13.35 -14.19 -27.46
N GLY A 225 14.20 -15.21 -27.47
CA GLY A 225 15.56 -15.07 -27.98
C GLY A 225 15.55 -14.88 -29.50
N PRO A 226 16.19 -13.85 -30.07
CA PRO A 226 16.31 -13.70 -31.52
C PRO A 226 17.34 -14.71 -32.04
N GLY A 227 16.89 -15.94 -32.30
CA GLY A 227 17.76 -16.97 -32.86
C GLY A 227 16.97 -18.19 -33.35
N LEU A 228 17.24 -18.60 -34.59
CA LEU A 228 16.69 -19.79 -35.26
C LEU A 228 17.00 -21.13 -34.56
N PHE A 229 17.69 -21.10 -33.42
CA PHE A 229 17.98 -22.25 -32.58
C PHE A 229 17.63 -21.91 -31.13
N ASN A 230 16.39 -22.21 -30.74
CA ASN A 230 15.88 -22.08 -29.38
C ASN A 230 16.42 -23.25 -28.51
N ILE A 231 17.74 -23.29 -28.30
CA ILE A 231 18.45 -24.39 -27.63
C ILE A 231 18.93 -24.04 -26.21
N SER A 232 18.66 -22.83 -25.71
CA SER A 232 19.00 -22.50 -24.33
C SER A 232 17.84 -22.83 -23.39
N ASN A 233 18.00 -23.87 -22.58
CA ASN A 233 17.15 -24.21 -21.42
C ASN A 233 17.19 -23.15 -20.29
N GLN A 234 17.49 -21.89 -20.58
CA GLN A 234 17.65 -20.85 -19.57
C GLN A 234 16.30 -20.20 -19.25
N GLY A 235 16.01 -20.03 -17.96
CA GLY A 235 14.88 -19.23 -17.48
C GLY A 235 14.99 -17.78 -17.98
N CYS A 236 13.83 -17.18 -18.25
CA CYS A 236 13.72 -15.89 -18.95
C CYS A 236 13.73 -14.68 -18.01
N PHE A 237 13.71 -14.93 -16.71
CA PHE A 237 13.76 -13.93 -15.66
C PHE A 237 15.11 -13.99 -14.95
N TYR A 238 15.58 -12.82 -14.56
CA TYR A 238 16.93 -12.64 -14.01
C TYR A 238 16.90 -12.46 -12.52
N SER A 239 15.77 -12.00 -11.98
CA SER A 239 15.68 -11.61 -10.60
C SER A 239 14.27 -11.76 -10.05
N ALA A 240 14.18 -11.82 -8.73
CA ALA A 240 12.90 -11.93 -8.03
C ALA A 240 12.85 -11.00 -6.81
N THR A 241 11.64 -10.61 -6.45
CA THR A 241 11.29 -9.99 -5.17
C THR A 241 10.34 -10.93 -4.46
N ILE A 242 10.68 -11.34 -3.24
CA ILE A 242 9.84 -12.21 -2.41
C ILE A 242 9.43 -11.43 -1.17
N LEU A 243 8.13 -11.39 -0.87
CA LEU A 243 7.57 -10.67 0.25
C LEU A 243 6.62 -11.54 1.06
N PRO A 244 6.75 -11.57 2.39
CA PRO A 244 5.71 -12.13 3.24
C PRO A 244 4.48 -11.21 3.18
N ILE A 245 3.31 -11.80 2.92
CA ILE A 245 2.04 -11.08 2.83
C ILE A 245 1.02 -11.65 3.81
N GLY A 246 0.16 -10.77 4.32
CA GLY A 246 -1.03 -11.14 5.07
C GLY A 246 -2.15 -11.60 4.14
N VAL A 247 -3.19 -12.19 4.73
CA VAL A 247 -4.36 -12.74 4.01
C VAL A 247 -4.87 -11.74 2.96
N LYS A 248 -5.07 -12.22 1.72
CA LYS A 248 -5.59 -11.44 0.59
C LYS A 248 -7.08 -11.05 0.78
N PHE A 249 -7.47 -9.88 0.25
CA PHE A 249 -8.85 -9.36 0.22
C PHE A 249 -9.53 -9.54 -1.13
#